data_AF-A0A959IYF9-F1
#
_entry.id   AF-A0A959IYF9-F1
#
_cell.length_a   1.000
_cell.length_b   1.000
_cell.length_c   1.000
_cell.angle_alpha   90.00
_cell.angle_beta   90.00
_cell.angle_gamma   90.00
#
_symmetry.space_group_name_H-M   'P 1'
#
loop_
_entity.id
_entity.type
_entity.pdbx_description
1 polymer ?
#
loop_
_entity_poly.entity_id
_entity_poly.type
_entity_poly.pdbx_seq_one_letter_code
_entity_poly.pdbx_strand_id
1 'polypeptide(L)'
;MSYFSHPMHFRFFALLVVFLPSLLWGQNDLLRYKEEVFPSFTKTTNVLYSSNDPVPRYNILLYWFSGNKYKIVDDEAPSNLTTTSLRYNLYQPAGDTIQKRPAIVLCFGGGFVAGEKEYWSMNLLAEGLAKRGFVVAAIDYRLGMFISDSIYSARAVYRGVQDSYAAISHLRANATNLRIDPDRVFIGGHSAGAFIAIHNLYMDDDPTERPLGTYTYDDALNQGGLLATSEHPGFNGRANGGFALAGAIGNPSYINSGDIGIALFHSTDDPTVNIGYEVPFKEYENFGLELPKTHGSDLIEDRFQSLNIPYQYDRYTNRGHDVHENGTTALHADILPKISSWLMVNHLKPTTIPFEGGFEVCSSSPTAFYQAQNSGMYSHHWSVIGGTIISGQGSPLVEINWDTLATNHSLSYTPITYNHAAGDSLALDINVANSFSNTWASMTSGSWDEAGRWSKGRIPLGCDEVSFDANITIPQSVTIGENQQVVIKSLSLPENYEVIISSGATLQLKP
;
A
#
# COMPACT_ATOMS: atom_id res chain seq x y z
N MET A 1 3.54 -56.52 60.15
CA MET A 1 3.42 -55.05 60.24
C MET A 1 4.24 -54.46 59.11
N SER A 2 3.56 -53.78 58.21
CA SER A 2 3.98 -53.32 56.88
C SER A 2 5.05 -52.22 56.93
N TYR A 3 6.18 -52.42 56.26
CA TYR A 3 7.08 -51.35 55.84
C TYR A 3 6.82 -51.04 54.36
N PHE A 4 6.35 -49.83 54.10
CA PHE A 4 6.05 -49.31 52.77
C PHE A 4 7.34 -48.97 52.02
N SER A 5 7.46 -49.50 50.81
CA SER A 5 8.37 -49.05 49.76
C SER A 5 7.85 -47.74 49.15
N HIS A 6 8.73 -46.74 48.99
CA HIS A 6 8.47 -45.54 48.17
C HIS A 6 9.34 -45.61 46.91
N PRO A 7 8.77 -45.48 45.70
CA PRO A 7 9.56 -45.39 44.47
C PRO A 7 10.06 -43.96 44.23
N MET A 8 11.32 -43.84 43.78
CA MET A 8 11.89 -42.59 43.26
C MET A 8 11.23 -42.21 41.92
N HIS A 9 10.54 -41.07 41.89
CA HIS A 9 10.08 -40.46 40.64
C HIS A 9 11.21 -39.64 39.99
N PHE A 10 11.79 -40.16 38.91
CA PHE A 10 12.54 -39.35 37.95
C PHE A 10 11.58 -38.39 37.24
N ARG A 11 11.68 -37.09 37.51
CA ARG A 11 10.98 -36.06 36.73
C ARG A 11 11.83 -35.71 35.51
N PHE A 12 11.39 -36.14 34.33
CA PHE A 12 11.84 -35.58 33.06
C PHE A 12 11.46 -34.10 33.02
N PHE A 13 12.45 -33.21 33.06
CA PHE A 13 12.25 -31.82 32.65
C PHE A 13 12.15 -31.82 31.12
N ALA A 14 10.94 -31.76 30.59
CA ALA A 14 10.72 -31.36 29.21
C ALA A 14 11.14 -29.88 29.10
N LEU A 15 12.26 -29.62 28.42
CA LEU A 15 12.67 -28.27 28.03
C LEU A 15 11.60 -27.73 27.09
N LEU A 16 10.68 -26.93 27.63
CA LEU A 16 9.72 -26.16 26.85
C LEU A 16 10.55 -25.06 26.17
N VAL A 17 10.93 -25.28 24.91
CA VAL A 17 11.51 -24.24 24.05
C VAL A 17 10.40 -23.22 23.83
N VAL A 18 10.41 -22.17 24.65
CA VAL A 18 9.59 -20.98 24.44
C VAL A 18 10.15 -20.31 23.19
N PHE A 19 9.49 -20.52 22.05
CA PHE A 19 9.70 -19.68 20.87
C PHE A 19 9.38 -18.24 21.27
N LEU A 20 10.40 -17.39 21.26
CA LEU A 20 10.27 -15.95 21.47
C LEU A 20 9.31 -15.39 20.39
N PRO A 21 8.30 -14.57 20.74
CA PRO A 21 7.31 -14.03 19.78
C PRO A 21 7.90 -13.10 18.71
N SER A 22 9.18 -12.71 18.85
CA SER A 22 9.82 -11.69 18.02
C SER A 22 10.03 -12.09 16.56
N LEU A 23 10.08 -13.38 16.23
CA LEU A 23 10.21 -13.86 14.85
C LEU A 23 8.90 -13.76 14.04
N LEU A 24 7.74 -13.83 14.70
CA LEU A 24 6.44 -13.76 14.03
C LEU A 24 6.06 -12.31 13.63
N TRP A 25 6.56 -11.31 14.35
CA TRP A 25 6.21 -9.91 14.09
C TRP A 25 6.85 -9.38 12.80
N GLY A 26 8.11 -9.75 12.53
CA GLY A 26 8.81 -9.33 11.31
C GLY A 26 8.20 -9.89 10.02
N GLN A 27 7.62 -11.09 10.05
CA GLN A 27 7.01 -11.71 8.87
C GLN A 27 5.63 -11.11 8.54
N ASN A 28 4.88 -10.70 9.56
CA ASN A 28 3.58 -10.05 9.37
C ASN A 28 3.72 -8.67 8.72
N ASP A 29 4.76 -7.91 9.05
CA ASP A 29 5.00 -6.59 8.43
C ASP A 29 5.34 -6.69 6.93
N LEU A 30 6.02 -7.77 6.51
CA LEU A 30 6.34 -8.00 5.09
C LEU A 30 5.10 -8.26 4.22
N LEU A 31 4.03 -8.78 4.83
CA LEU A 31 2.79 -9.16 4.18
C LEU A 31 1.63 -8.19 4.46
N ARG A 32 1.82 -7.22 5.37
CA ARG A 32 0.82 -6.22 5.72
C ARG A 32 0.39 -5.44 4.48
N TYR A 33 -0.92 -5.17 4.39
CA TYR A 33 -1.62 -4.58 3.24
C TYR A 33 -1.65 -5.44 1.97
N LYS A 34 -1.05 -6.63 1.97
CA LYS A 34 -1.13 -7.59 0.85
C LYS A 34 -2.00 -8.78 1.23
N GLU A 35 -1.75 -9.36 2.42
CA GLU A 35 -2.42 -10.55 2.93
C GLU A 35 -3.13 -10.31 4.27
N GLU A 36 -4.02 -11.24 4.65
CA GLU A 36 -4.67 -11.22 5.97
C GLU A 36 -3.68 -11.61 7.07
N VAL A 37 -3.02 -10.61 7.63
CA VAL A 37 -2.05 -10.79 8.73
C VAL A 37 -2.69 -10.64 10.12
N PHE A 38 -3.92 -10.11 10.19
CA PHE A 38 -4.70 -10.05 11.42
C PHE A 38 -5.77 -11.15 11.44
N PRO A 39 -5.84 -11.98 12.50
CA PRO A 39 -6.79 -13.09 12.57
C PRO A 39 -8.25 -12.62 12.73
N SER A 40 -8.46 -11.38 13.20
CA SER A 40 -9.79 -10.81 13.43
C SER A 40 -9.78 -9.28 13.32
N PHE A 41 -10.97 -8.69 13.36
CA PHE A 41 -11.20 -7.25 13.32
C PHE A 41 -12.21 -6.84 14.41
N THR A 42 -12.25 -5.56 14.73
CA THR A 42 -13.30 -4.95 15.56
C THR A 42 -14.21 -4.09 14.69
N LYS A 43 -15.52 -4.15 14.93
CA LYS A 43 -16.53 -3.31 14.24
C LYS A 43 -17.22 -2.37 15.24
N THR A 44 -17.10 -1.07 15.02
CA THR A 44 -17.89 -0.05 15.72
C THR A 44 -18.97 0.46 14.77
N THR A 45 -20.23 0.36 15.16
CA THR A 45 -21.35 0.69 14.26
C THR A 45 -21.87 2.10 14.44
N ASN A 46 -22.45 2.65 13.38
CA ASN A 46 -23.26 3.87 13.42
C ASN A 46 -22.56 5.11 14.01
N VAL A 47 -21.27 5.29 13.70
CA VAL A 47 -20.52 6.49 14.09
C VAL A 47 -20.97 7.67 13.23
N LEU A 48 -21.44 8.75 13.85
CA LEU A 48 -21.91 9.96 13.18
C LEU A 48 -20.74 10.71 12.54
N TYR A 49 -20.90 11.15 11.28
CA TYR A 49 -19.92 12.03 10.61
C TYR A 49 -20.52 13.30 10.02
N SER A 50 -21.83 13.32 9.74
CA SER A 50 -22.58 14.52 9.38
C SER A 50 -24.02 14.47 9.88
N SER A 51 -24.58 15.62 10.20
CA SER A 51 -25.93 15.76 10.72
C SER A 51 -26.74 16.85 10.01
N ASN A 52 -28.05 16.64 9.97
CA ASN A 52 -29.03 17.55 9.40
C ASN A 52 -28.86 17.80 7.88
N ASP A 53 -28.35 16.82 7.16
CA ASP A 53 -28.09 16.94 5.73
C ASP A 53 -29.41 16.91 4.94
N PRO A 54 -29.67 17.89 4.04
CA PRO A 54 -30.89 17.92 3.25
C PRO A 54 -30.99 16.73 2.30
N VAL A 55 -32.15 16.07 2.30
CA VAL A 55 -32.53 14.99 1.40
C VAL A 55 -33.97 15.15 0.92
N PRO A 56 -34.30 14.69 -0.30
CA PRO A 56 -35.68 14.58 -0.73
C PRO A 56 -36.47 13.65 0.22
N ARG A 57 -37.72 14.00 0.52
CA ARG A 57 -38.62 13.12 1.28
C ARG A 57 -38.88 11.86 0.47
N TYR A 58 -38.60 10.71 1.07
CA TYR A 58 -38.94 9.42 0.50
C TYR A 58 -40.46 9.25 0.47
N ASN A 59 -41.02 9.09 -0.73
CA ASN A 59 -42.25 8.33 -0.91
C ASN A 59 -41.83 6.99 -1.51
N ILE A 60 -41.66 5.98 -0.66
CA ILE A 60 -41.16 4.65 -1.06
C ILE A 60 -42.08 4.06 -2.14
N LEU A 61 -41.50 3.59 -3.24
CA LEU A 61 -41.69 2.25 -3.84
C LEU A 61 -40.98 2.15 -5.20
N LEU A 62 -39.80 1.51 -5.22
CA LEU A 62 -39.39 0.66 -6.33
C LEU A 62 -39.56 -0.79 -5.88
N TYR A 63 -40.77 -1.32 -6.05
CA TYR A 63 -41.00 -2.77 -6.11
C TYR A 63 -41.23 -3.13 -7.58
N TRP A 64 -40.41 -4.03 -8.07
CA TRP A 64 -40.36 -4.51 -9.44
C TRP A 64 -41.69 -5.21 -9.86
N PHE A 65 -42.13 -4.99 -11.12
CA PHE A 65 -43.08 -5.81 -11.89
C PHE A 65 -44.60 -5.75 -11.63
N SER A 66 -45.24 -4.58 -11.65
CA SER A 66 -46.67 -4.56 -12.02
C SER A 66 -47.02 -3.32 -12.81
N GLY A 67 -47.48 -3.53 -14.05
CA GLY A 67 -47.99 -2.45 -14.88
C GLY A 67 -49.07 -1.68 -14.13
N ASN A 68 -48.77 -0.44 -13.76
CA ASN A 68 -49.63 0.74 -13.88
C ASN A 68 -48.97 1.98 -13.25
N LYS A 69 -48.68 2.95 -14.12
CA LYS A 69 -48.57 4.42 -13.94
C LYS A 69 -47.82 4.97 -12.72
N TYR A 70 -46.62 5.46 -13.04
CA TYR A 70 -45.76 6.43 -12.35
C TYR A 70 -46.41 7.26 -11.24
N LYS A 71 -45.77 7.26 -10.06
CA LYS A 71 -45.78 8.40 -9.14
C LYS A 71 -44.33 8.82 -8.87
N ILE A 72 -44.07 10.07 -9.24
CA ILE A 72 -42.81 10.79 -9.22
C ILE A 72 -42.37 11.01 -7.76
N VAL A 73 -41.06 10.93 -7.48
CA VAL A 73 -40.49 11.54 -6.28
C VAL A 73 -40.84 13.02 -6.37
N ASP A 74 -41.60 13.56 -5.43
CA ASP A 74 -41.96 14.98 -5.48
C ASP A 74 -40.70 15.83 -5.70
N ASP A 75 -40.82 16.82 -6.58
CA ASP A 75 -39.85 17.89 -6.85
C ASP A 75 -39.08 18.24 -5.57
N GLU A 76 -37.76 18.42 -5.65
CA GLU A 76 -36.93 18.92 -4.54
C GLU A 76 -37.34 20.34 -4.08
N ALA A 77 -38.58 20.78 -4.30
CA ALA A 77 -39.19 21.93 -3.69
C ALA A 77 -38.94 21.93 -2.17
N PRO A 78 -38.74 23.11 -1.53
CA PRO A 78 -38.33 23.18 -0.13
C PRO A 78 -39.30 22.47 0.84
N SER A 79 -40.59 22.40 0.50
CA SER A 79 -41.62 21.68 1.28
C SER A 79 -41.45 20.16 1.28
N ASN A 80 -40.69 19.62 0.33
CA ASN A 80 -40.49 18.19 0.10
C ASN A 80 -39.09 17.74 0.50
N LEU A 81 -38.30 18.61 1.12
CA LEU A 81 -37.05 18.22 1.78
C LEU A 81 -37.31 17.77 3.23
N THR A 82 -36.45 16.88 3.68
CA THR A 82 -36.24 16.53 5.08
C THR A 82 -34.74 16.52 5.35
N THR A 83 -34.34 16.33 6.59
CA THR A 83 -32.95 16.14 6.94
C THR A 83 -32.66 14.68 7.31
N THR A 84 -31.41 14.26 7.11
CA THR A 84 -30.89 12.99 7.59
C THR A 84 -29.59 13.19 8.36
N SER A 85 -29.11 12.13 9.02
CA SER A 85 -27.79 12.10 9.62
C SER A 85 -27.01 10.93 9.03
N LEU A 86 -25.79 11.20 8.60
CA LEU A 86 -24.95 10.22 7.93
C LEU A 86 -23.95 9.60 8.91
N ARG A 87 -23.82 8.28 8.82
CA ARG A 87 -23.03 7.46 9.74
C ARG A 87 -22.13 6.51 9.00
N TYR A 88 -21.12 5.98 9.68
CA TYR A 88 -20.29 4.91 9.16
C TYR A 88 -20.15 3.76 10.15
N ASN A 89 -19.86 2.58 9.61
CA ASN A 89 -19.38 1.44 10.36
C ASN A 89 -17.85 1.37 10.22
N LEU A 90 -17.15 1.40 11.36
CA LEU A 90 -15.70 1.36 11.42
C LEU A 90 -15.19 -0.06 11.65
N TYR A 91 -14.38 -0.56 10.73
CA TYR A 91 -13.69 -1.83 10.82
C TYR A 91 -12.20 -1.56 11.07
N GLN A 92 -11.64 -2.20 12.10
CA GLN A 92 -10.23 -2.03 12.45
C GLN A 92 -9.57 -3.39 12.69
N PRO A 93 -8.30 -3.58 12.30
CA PRO A 93 -7.54 -4.77 12.65
C PRO A 93 -7.46 -4.93 14.18
N ALA A 94 -7.87 -6.08 14.70
CA ALA A 94 -7.86 -6.34 16.13
C ALA A 94 -6.43 -6.56 16.63
N GLY A 95 -6.08 -5.93 17.76
CA GLY A 95 -4.75 -6.05 18.36
C GLY A 95 -3.64 -5.22 17.68
N ASP A 96 -3.99 -4.43 16.65
CA ASP A 96 -3.03 -3.60 15.95
C ASP A 96 -2.59 -2.38 16.78
N THR A 97 -1.28 -2.20 16.91
CA THR A 97 -0.65 -1.19 17.75
C THR A 97 -0.24 0.07 16.98
N ILE A 98 -0.29 0.04 15.65
CA ILE A 98 0.09 1.17 14.79
C ILE A 98 -0.83 2.36 14.99
N GLN A 99 -0.22 3.54 15.10
CA GLN A 99 -0.92 4.80 15.41
C GLN A 99 -1.34 5.58 14.16
N LYS A 100 -0.69 5.35 13.02
CA LYS A 100 -0.95 6.03 11.75
C LYS A 100 -1.22 4.99 10.65
N ARG A 101 -2.41 4.41 10.67
CA ARG A 101 -2.82 3.36 9.71
C ARG A 101 -3.51 3.99 8.51
N PRO A 102 -3.29 3.47 7.28
CA PRO A 102 -4.07 3.91 6.13
C PRO A 102 -5.55 3.59 6.34
N ALA A 103 -6.41 4.52 5.93
CA ALA A 103 -7.85 4.40 6.03
C ALA A 103 -8.48 4.23 4.65
N ILE A 104 -9.66 3.60 4.58
CA ILE A 104 -10.47 3.43 3.37
C ILE A 104 -11.90 3.85 3.69
N VAL A 105 -12.45 4.79 2.92
CA VAL A 105 -13.88 5.06 2.87
C VAL A 105 -14.52 4.15 1.84
N LEU A 106 -15.50 3.34 2.25
CA LEU A 106 -16.19 2.38 1.40
C LEU A 106 -17.64 2.79 1.15
N CYS A 107 -18.01 2.96 -0.12
CA CYS A 107 -19.33 3.40 -0.56
C CYS A 107 -20.11 2.24 -1.19
N PHE A 108 -21.31 1.97 -0.71
CA PHE A 108 -22.18 0.89 -1.21
C PHE A 108 -22.83 1.24 -2.56
N GLY A 109 -23.25 0.21 -3.31
CA GLY A 109 -24.00 0.34 -4.56
C GLY A 109 -25.53 0.43 -4.36
N GLY A 110 -26.28 0.65 -5.44
CA GLY A 110 -27.74 0.77 -5.37
C GLY A 110 -28.32 1.97 -6.12
N GLY A 111 -27.61 2.45 -7.15
CA GLY A 111 -28.09 3.46 -8.09
C GLY A 111 -28.49 4.80 -7.45
N PHE A 112 -27.98 5.12 -6.25
CA PHE A 112 -28.41 6.29 -5.47
C PHE A 112 -29.92 6.30 -5.12
N VAL A 113 -30.62 5.18 -5.29
CA VAL A 113 -32.05 5.02 -4.96
C VAL A 113 -32.28 4.12 -3.75
N ALA A 114 -31.37 3.17 -3.53
CA ALA A 114 -31.43 2.17 -2.48
C ALA A 114 -30.01 1.75 -2.06
N GLY A 115 -29.94 0.80 -1.13
CA GLY A 115 -28.68 0.24 -0.62
C GLY A 115 -28.36 0.72 0.78
N GLU A 116 -27.36 0.09 1.39
CA GLU A 116 -26.89 0.38 2.74
C GLU A 116 -25.44 -0.08 2.92
N LYS A 117 -24.71 0.57 3.84
CA LYS A 117 -23.33 0.22 4.19
C LYS A 117 -23.18 -1.18 4.81
N GLU A 118 -24.29 -1.77 5.27
CA GLU A 118 -24.35 -3.13 5.82
C GLU A 118 -24.51 -4.23 4.78
N TYR A 119 -24.61 -3.89 3.48
CA TYR A 119 -24.76 -4.89 2.42
C TYR A 119 -23.64 -5.95 2.48
N TRP A 120 -24.00 -7.22 2.27
CA TRP A 120 -23.15 -8.37 2.64
C TRP A 120 -21.76 -8.32 1.98
N SER A 121 -21.69 -7.99 0.69
CA SER A 121 -20.42 -7.95 -0.04
C SER A 121 -19.57 -6.75 0.37
N MET A 122 -20.20 -5.63 0.76
CA MET A 122 -19.52 -4.46 1.31
C MET A 122 -18.91 -4.77 2.68
N ASN A 123 -19.63 -5.52 3.53
CA ASN A 123 -19.06 -6.03 4.78
C ASN A 123 -17.85 -6.93 4.50
N LEU A 124 -17.94 -7.90 3.58
CA LEU A 124 -16.81 -8.77 3.27
C LEU A 124 -15.58 -8.00 2.76
N LEU A 125 -15.78 -6.95 1.94
CA LEU A 125 -14.69 -6.06 1.53
C LEU A 125 -14.07 -5.35 2.74
N ALA A 126 -14.90 -4.75 3.60
CA ALA A 126 -14.43 -4.04 4.78
C ALA A 126 -13.68 -4.96 5.76
N GLU A 127 -14.17 -6.18 5.97
CA GLU A 127 -13.54 -7.19 6.81
C GLU A 127 -12.19 -7.65 6.26
N GLY A 128 -12.14 -7.99 4.97
CA GLY A 128 -10.91 -8.46 4.31
C GLY A 128 -9.83 -7.38 4.26
N LEU A 129 -10.22 -6.12 4.02
CA LEU A 129 -9.30 -4.97 4.07
C LEU A 129 -8.86 -4.66 5.50
N ALA A 130 -9.75 -4.75 6.48
CA ALA A 130 -9.38 -4.57 7.89
C ALA A 130 -8.37 -5.63 8.36
N LYS A 131 -8.58 -6.90 8.00
CA LYS A 131 -7.64 -8.00 8.30
C LYS A 131 -6.28 -7.88 7.59
N ARG A 132 -6.19 -7.07 6.53
CA ARG A 132 -4.94 -6.69 5.85
C ARG A 132 -4.22 -5.52 6.52
N GLY A 133 -4.84 -4.86 7.50
CA GLY A 133 -4.23 -3.79 8.30
C GLY A 133 -4.76 -2.38 8.00
N PHE A 134 -5.75 -2.22 7.13
CA PHE A 134 -6.41 -0.95 6.86
C PHE A 134 -7.47 -0.63 7.94
N VAL A 135 -7.75 0.65 8.16
CA VAL A 135 -8.97 1.06 8.88
C VAL A 135 -10.05 1.35 7.85
N VAL A 136 -11.20 0.68 7.90
CA VAL A 136 -12.25 0.85 6.88
C VAL A 136 -13.48 1.51 7.49
N ALA A 137 -13.93 2.61 6.90
CA ALA A 137 -15.18 3.28 7.22
C ALA A 137 -16.18 3.03 6.08
N ALA A 138 -17.13 2.10 6.28
CA ALA A 138 -18.23 1.92 5.35
C ALA A 138 -19.31 2.96 5.64
N ILE A 139 -19.59 3.87 4.71
CA ILE A 139 -20.39 5.07 4.97
C ILE A 139 -21.83 4.92 4.46
N ASP A 140 -22.77 5.51 5.20
CA ASP A 140 -24.04 5.96 4.65
C ASP A 140 -23.78 7.20 3.78
N TYR A 141 -24.53 7.37 2.70
CA TYR A 141 -24.59 8.61 1.93
C TYR A 141 -26.04 8.87 1.51
N ARG A 142 -26.34 10.11 1.15
CA ARG A 142 -27.70 10.52 0.79
C ARG A 142 -28.14 9.88 -0.53
N LEU A 143 -29.28 9.19 -0.48
CA LEU A 143 -29.98 8.67 -1.66
C LEU A 143 -31.01 9.70 -2.18
N GLY A 144 -31.82 9.27 -3.14
CA GLY A 144 -32.91 10.06 -3.71
C GLY A 144 -32.67 10.45 -5.16
N MET A 145 -32.07 9.56 -5.97
CA MET A 145 -32.03 9.75 -7.42
C MET A 145 -33.43 9.68 -8.02
N PHE A 146 -33.74 10.64 -8.88
CA PHE A 146 -34.98 10.69 -9.62
C PHE A 146 -34.76 10.23 -11.07
N ILE A 147 -35.01 8.95 -11.30
CA ILE A 147 -34.60 8.21 -12.51
C ILE A 147 -35.23 8.69 -13.83
N SER A 148 -36.30 9.47 -13.77
CA SER A 148 -36.98 10.04 -14.94
C SER A 148 -36.67 11.53 -15.15
N ASP A 149 -35.59 12.04 -14.54
CA ASP A 149 -35.08 13.38 -14.81
C ASP A 149 -33.55 13.44 -14.65
N SER A 150 -32.88 13.84 -15.73
CA SER A 150 -31.41 13.88 -15.79
C SER A 150 -30.79 14.92 -14.84
N ILE A 151 -31.48 16.04 -14.61
CA ILE A 151 -31.02 17.15 -13.75
C ILE A 151 -31.06 16.71 -12.29
N TYR A 152 -32.20 16.16 -11.84
CA TYR A 152 -32.32 15.67 -10.47
C TYR A 152 -31.49 14.40 -10.22
N SER A 153 -31.26 13.58 -11.25
CA SER A 153 -30.32 12.45 -11.16
C SER A 153 -28.89 12.91 -10.90
N ALA A 154 -28.42 13.93 -11.63
CA ALA A 154 -27.09 14.51 -11.39
C ALA A 154 -26.95 15.10 -9.99
N ARG A 155 -28.01 15.71 -9.44
CA ARG A 155 -28.07 16.19 -8.05
C ARG A 155 -27.87 15.06 -7.02
N ALA A 156 -28.41 13.87 -7.26
CA ALA A 156 -28.22 12.73 -6.37
C ALA A 156 -26.79 12.19 -6.38
N VAL A 157 -26.16 12.11 -7.55
CA VAL A 157 -24.74 11.77 -7.67
C VAL A 157 -23.90 12.78 -6.89
N TYR A 158 -24.13 14.07 -7.11
CA TYR A 158 -23.40 15.15 -6.44
C TYR A 158 -23.56 15.12 -4.91
N ARG A 159 -24.75 14.83 -4.38
CA ARG A 159 -24.94 14.60 -2.93
C ARG A 159 -24.03 13.50 -2.40
N GLY A 160 -23.97 12.35 -3.07
CA GLY A 160 -23.08 11.25 -2.69
C GLY A 160 -21.60 11.66 -2.70
N VAL A 161 -21.19 12.49 -3.67
CA VAL A 161 -19.82 13.03 -3.72
C VAL A 161 -19.56 13.93 -2.50
N GLN A 162 -20.45 14.88 -2.21
CA GLN A 162 -20.32 15.75 -1.02
C GLN A 162 -20.20 14.95 0.27
N ASP A 163 -21.01 13.91 0.41
CA ASP A 163 -21.03 13.07 1.60
C ASP A 163 -19.73 12.27 1.76
N SER A 164 -19.10 11.86 0.66
CA SER A 164 -17.76 11.27 0.69
C SER A 164 -16.67 12.27 1.12
N TYR A 165 -16.78 13.54 0.68
CA TYR A 165 -15.90 14.62 1.12
C TYR A 165 -16.08 14.91 2.61
N ALA A 166 -17.32 14.92 3.11
CA ALA A 166 -17.66 15.06 4.52
C ALA A 166 -17.10 13.89 5.36
N ALA A 167 -17.24 12.65 4.89
CA ALA A 167 -16.69 11.49 5.57
C ALA A 167 -15.16 11.53 5.66
N ILE A 168 -14.46 11.83 4.57
CA ILE A 168 -12.99 11.91 4.55
C ILE A 168 -12.47 13.05 5.44
N SER A 169 -13.09 14.24 5.35
CA SER A 169 -12.72 15.37 6.20
C SER A 169 -12.97 15.08 7.68
N HIS A 170 -14.06 14.39 8.03
CA HIS A 170 -14.33 13.91 9.37
C HIS A 170 -13.27 12.89 9.86
N LEU A 171 -12.89 11.92 9.04
CA LEU A 171 -11.83 10.96 9.39
C LEU A 171 -10.51 11.68 9.66
N ARG A 172 -10.12 12.63 8.80
CA ARG A 172 -8.89 13.44 8.98
C ARG A 172 -8.95 14.29 10.25
N ALA A 173 -10.08 14.92 10.54
CA ALA A 173 -10.29 15.68 11.77
C ALA A 173 -10.13 14.81 13.04
N ASN A 174 -10.46 13.52 12.94
CA ASN A 174 -10.41 12.57 14.03
C ASN A 174 -9.22 11.60 13.95
N ALA A 175 -8.21 11.91 13.13
CA ALA A 175 -7.17 10.95 12.76
C ALA A 175 -6.44 10.34 13.96
N THR A 176 -6.10 11.16 14.97
CA THR A 176 -5.46 10.70 16.21
C THR A 176 -6.33 9.70 16.98
N ASN A 177 -7.62 9.99 17.14
CA ASN A 177 -8.55 9.13 17.88
C ASN A 177 -8.79 7.80 17.17
N LEU A 178 -8.88 7.84 15.84
CA LEU A 178 -9.07 6.67 14.99
C LEU A 178 -7.77 5.88 14.77
N ARG A 179 -6.61 6.45 15.17
CA ARG A 179 -5.26 5.96 14.89
C ARG A 179 -5.06 5.70 13.40
N ILE A 180 -5.43 6.68 12.58
CA ILE A 180 -5.25 6.67 11.15
C ILE A 180 -4.25 7.74 10.71
N ASP A 181 -3.70 7.55 9.53
CA ASP A 181 -2.86 8.51 8.86
C ASP A 181 -3.72 9.45 7.99
N PRO A 182 -3.80 10.76 8.32
CA PRO A 182 -4.64 11.68 7.56
C PRO A 182 -4.18 11.88 6.11
N ASP A 183 -2.92 11.54 5.81
CA ASP A 183 -2.32 11.65 4.47
C ASP A 183 -2.48 10.37 3.64
N ARG A 184 -3.11 9.33 4.21
CA ARG A 184 -3.34 8.02 3.58
C ARG A 184 -4.79 7.57 3.77
N VAL A 185 -5.73 8.41 3.31
CA VAL A 185 -7.17 8.10 3.31
C VAL A 185 -7.60 7.80 1.87
N PHE A 186 -7.93 6.54 1.59
CA PHE A 186 -8.38 6.07 0.29
C PHE A 186 -9.90 6.01 0.21
N ILE A 187 -10.43 5.86 -1.01
CA ILE A 187 -11.86 5.67 -1.24
C ILE A 187 -12.11 4.53 -2.23
N GLY A 188 -13.22 3.80 -2.05
CA GLY A 188 -13.70 2.88 -3.07
C GLY A 188 -15.15 2.51 -2.87
N GLY A 189 -15.68 1.74 -3.81
CA GLY A 189 -17.07 1.32 -3.75
C GLY A 189 -17.51 0.52 -4.96
N HIS A 190 -18.78 0.15 -4.95
CA HIS A 190 -19.44 -0.60 -6.03
C HIS A 190 -20.57 0.20 -6.66
N SER A 191 -20.72 0.12 -7.98
CA SER A 191 -21.84 0.73 -8.72
C SER A 191 -21.94 2.24 -8.41
N ALA A 192 -23.06 2.72 -7.85
CA ALA A 192 -23.19 4.10 -7.36
C ALA A 192 -22.05 4.54 -6.42
N GLY A 193 -21.57 3.66 -5.54
CA GLY A 193 -20.41 3.93 -4.68
C GLY A 193 -19.10 4.03 -5.46
N ALA A 194 -18.97 3.33 -6.59
CA ALA A 194 -17.83 3.48 -7.49
C ALA A 194 -17.87 4.82 -8.25
N PHE A 195 -19.05 5.30 -8.63
CA PHE A 195 -19.23 6.66 -9.15
C PHE A 195 -18.78 7.69 -8.11
N ILE A 196 -19.20 7.55 -6.85
CA ILE A 196 -18.76 8.42 -5.75
C ILE A 196 -17.23 8.42 -5.62
N ALA A 197 -16.60 7.24 -5.62
CA ALA A 197 -15.15 7.12 -5.52
C ALA A 197 -14.41 7.81 -6.66
N ILE A 198 -14.85 7.60 -7.91
CA ILE A 198 -14.25 8.23 -9.09
C ILE A 198 -14.41 9.76 -9.04
N HIS A 199 -15.62 10.25 -8.77
CA HIS A 199 -15.84 11.70 -8.69
C HIS A 199 -15.13 12.33 -7.47
N ASN A 200 -14.99 11.63 -6.33
CA ASN A 200 -14.23 12.14 -5.20
C ASN A 200 -12.76 12.44 -5.58
N LEU A 201 -12.15 11.54 -6.37
CA LEU A 201 -10.76 11.66 -6.80
C LEU A 201 -10.54 12.76 -7.83
N TYR A 202 -11.49 12.96 -8.75
CA TYR A 202 -11.25 13.78 -9.96
C TYR A 202 -12.13 15.03 -10.08
N MET A 203 -13.30 15.10 -9.45
CA MET A 203 -14.12 16.32 -9.51
C MET A 203 -13.55 17.39 -8.57
N ASP A 204 -13.15 18.51 -9.15
CA ASP A 204 -12.68 19.70 -8.44
C ASP A 204 -13.83 20.56 -7.93
N ASP A 205 -13.59 21.34 -6.89
CA ASP A 205 -14.54 22.37 -6.40
C ASP A 205 -14.52 23.60 -7.32
N ASP A 206 -14.61 23.34 -8.62
CA ASP A 206 -14.71 24.32 -9.69
C ASP A 206 -16.18 24.48 -10.08
N PRO A 207 -16.71 25.72 -10.15
CA PRO A 207 -18.08 25.97 -10.57
C PRO A 207 -18.46 25.40 -11.95
N THR A 208 -17.49 25.13 -12.81
CA THR A 208 -17.69 24.54 -14.13
C THR A 208 -17.85 23.02 -14.13
N GLU A 209 -17.38 22.34 -13.07
CA GLU A 209 -17.53 20.88 -12.90
C GLU A 209 -18.77 20.53 -12.07
N ARG A 210 -19.24 21.46 -11.24
CA ARG A 210 -20.47 21.31 -10.48
C ARG A 210 -21.68 21.23 -11.43
N PRO A 211 -22.53 20.17 -11.36
CA PRO A 211 -23.63 20.02 -12.30
C PRO A 211 -24.62 21.20 -12.22
N LEU A 212 -25.04 21.74 -13.36
CA LEU A 212 -25.88 22.95 -13.42
C LEU A 212 -27.16 22.84 -12.58
N GLY A 213 -27.77 21.65 -12.54
CA GLY A 213 -28.97 21.37 -11.75
C GLY A 213 -28.80 21.57 -10.24
N THR A 214 -27.57 21.59 -9.75
CA THR A 214 -27.27 21.81 -8.34
C THR A 214 -27.32 23.30 -7.96
N TYR A 215 -27.25 24.21 -8.94
CA TYR A 215 -27.45 25.65 -8.79
C TYR A 215 -28.95 25.96 -8.89
N THR A 216 -29.49 26.64 -7.90
CA THR A 216 -30.92 27.03 -7.88
C THR A 216 -31.05 28.53 -7.59
N TYR A 217 -32.13 29.14 -8.07
CA TYR A 217 -32.47 30.54 -7.76
C TYR A 217 -32.94 30.75 -6.31
N ASP A 218 -33.39 29.67 -5.66
CA ASP A 218 -33.73 29.64 -4.24
C ASP A 218 -32.51 29.11 -3.46
N ASP A 219 -31.97 29.91 -2.54
CA ASP A 219 -30.84 29.53 -1.68
C ASP A 219 -31.12 28.25 -0.88
N ALA A 220 -32.40 27.94 -0.60
CA ALA A 220 -32.79 26.76 0.15
C ALA A 220 -32.51 25.43 -0.57
N LEU A 221 -32.35 25.45 -1.90
CA LEU A 221 -32.15 24.25 -2.74
C LEU A 221 -30.75 24.17 -3.36
N ASN A 222 -29.92 25.16 -3.09
CA ASN A 222 -28.54 25.21 -3.55
C ASN A 222 -27.72 24.19 -2.75
N GLN A 223 -27.14 23.20 -3.44
CA GLN A 223 -26.41 22.12 -2.75
C GLN A 223 -25.05 22.56 -2.20
N GLY A 224 -24.52 23.71 -2.61
CA GLY A 224 -23.18 24.17 -2.20
C GLY A 224 -22.03 23.44 -2.87
N GLY A 225 -20.80 23.74 -2.45
CA GLY A 225 -19.57 23.09 -2.92
C GLY A 225 -19.38 21.68 -2.37
N LEU A 226 -18.24 21.06 -2.67
CA LEU A 226 -17.97 19.66 -2.29
C LEU A 226 -17.93 19.41 -0.78
N LEU A 227 -17.60 20.43 0.02
CA LEU A 227 -17.58 20.35 1.49
C LEU A 227 -18.86 20.85 2.17
N ALA A 228 -19.95 21.07 1.44
CA ALA A 228 -21.16 21.68 1.99
C ALA A 228 -21.82 20.89 3.14
N THR A 229 -21.66 19.56 3.15
CA THR A 229 -22.13 18.69 4.23
C THR A 229 -21.04 18.32 5.24
N SER A 230 -19.84 18.91 5.14
CA SER A 230 -18.79 18.64 6.12
C SER A 230 -19.00 19.49 7.36
N GLU A 231 -19.07 18.84 8.53
CA GLU A 231 -18.93 19.49 9.84
C GLU A 231 -17.46 19.87 10.16
N HIS A 232 -16.53 19.50 9.28
CA HIS A 232 -15.08 19.73 9.40
C HIS A 232 -14.46 20.33 8.13
N PRO A 233 -14.97 21.46 7.60
CA PRO A 233 -14.56 22.00 6.29
C PRO A 233 -13.10 22.50 6.24
N GLY A 234 -12.43 22.62 7.40
CA GLY A 234 -10.99 22.93 7.48
C GLY A 234 -10.07 21.76 7.10
N PHE A 235 -10.62 20.56 6.92
CA PHE A 235 -9.87 19.38 6.48
C PHE A 235 -10.23 19.05 5.03
N ASN A 236 -9.23 18.68 4.23
CA ASN A 236 -9.43 18.24 2.86
C ASN A 236 -10.39 17.02 2.83
N GLY A 237 -11.35 16.99 1.89
CA GLY A 237 -12.27 15.86 1.70
C GLY A 237 -11.90 14.93 0.52
N ARG A 238 -10.86 15.23 -0.25
CA ARG A 238 -10.40 14.39 -1.36
C ARG A 238 -9.55 13.22 -0.88
N ALA A 239 -9.80 12.02 -1.38
CA ALA A 239 -9.01 10.83 -1.09
C ALA A 239 -7.60 10.88 -1.71
N ASN A 240 -6.67 10.09 -1.15
CA ASN A 240 -5.29 9.97 -1.59
C ASN A 240 -5.06 8.83 -2.61
N GLY A 241 -6.13 8.20 -3.07
CA GLY A 241 -6.13 7.04 -3.97
C GLY A 241 -7.41 6.23 -3.81
N GLY A 242 -7.64 5.25 -4.68
CA GLY A 242 -8.86 4.46 -4.58
C GLY A 242 -9.00 3.29 -5.55
N PHE A 243 -10.19 2.70 -5.51
CA PHE A 243 -10.63 1.65 -6.43
C PHE A 243 -12.12 1.80 -6.77
N ALA A 244 -12.53 1.28 -7.92
CA ALA A 244 -13.92 1.34 -8.40
C ALA A 244 -14.37 -0.02 -8.95
N LEU A 245 -15.45 -0.55 -8.40
CA LEU A 245 -16.09 -1.79 -8.84
C LEU A 245 -17.35 -1.43 -9.67
N ALA A 246 -17.31 -1.62 -10.99
CA ALA A 246 -18.38 -1.26 -11.92
C ALA A 246 -18.82 0.23 -11.84
N GLY A 247 -17.87 1.14 -12.05
CA GLY A 247 -18.08 2.59 -11.97
C GLY A 247 -17.97 3.32 -13.31
N ALA A 248 -18.48 4.55 -13.36
CA ALA A 248 -18.33 5.47 -14.48
C ALA A 248 -18.19 6.92 -13.97
N ILE A 249 -17.76 7.82 -14.86
CA ILE A 249 -17.65 9.26 -14.61
C ILE A 249 -18.62 10.04 -15.48
N GLY A 250 -19.17 11.15 -14.96
CA GLY A 250 -20.05 12.02 -15.74
C GLY A 250 -19.31 12.66 -16.91
N ASN A 251 -18.08 13.11 -16.69
CA ASN A 251 -17.24 13.74 -17.70
C ASN A 251 -15.75 13.38 -17.49
N PRO A 252 -15.06 12.77 -18.48
CA PRO A 252 -13.63 12.45 -18.37
C PRO A 252 -12.73 13.68 -18.26
N SER A 253 -13.21 14.88 -18.57
CA SER A 253 -12.42 16.11 -18.42
C SER A 253 -12.09 16.44 -16.97
N TYR A 254 -12.80 15.87 -15.99
CA TYR A 254 -12.47 16.00 -14.57
C TYR A 254 -11.10 15.37 -14.25
N ILE A 255 -10.67 14.39 -15.05
CA ILE A 255 -9.34 13.79 -14.91
C ILE A 255 -8.34 14.68 -15.65
N ASN A 256 -7.36 15.20 -14.91
CA ASN A 256 -6.37 16.17 -15.36
C ASN A 256 -4.94 15.63 -15.24
N SER A 257 -4.00 16.22 -15.99
CA SER A 257 -2.58 15.83 -15.90
C SER A 257 -2.05 16.10 -14.49
N GLY A 258 -1.38 15.11 -13.90
CA GLY A 258 -0.90 15.18 -12.51
C GLY A 258 -1.83 14.53 -11.49
N ASP A 259 -3.05 14.13 -11.90
CA ASP A 259 -3.93 13.34 -11.05
C ASP A 259 -3.35 11.96 -10.74
N ILE A 260 -3.82 11.41 -9.61
CA ILE A 260 -3.46 10.07 -9.16
C ILE A 260 -4.30 9.01 -9.87
N GLY A 261 -3.72 7.84 -10.10
CA GLY A 261 -4.44 6.70 -10.65
C GLY A 261 -5.48 6.09 -9.71
N ILE A 262 -6.31 5.22 -10.28
CA ILE A 262 -7.29 4.38 -9.57
C ILE A 262 -7.22 2.95 -10.11
N ALA A 263 -7.59 1.97 -9.28
CA ALA A 263 -7.87 0.61 -9.76
C ALA A 263 -9.32 0.46 -10.21
N LEU A 264 -9.52 0.12 -11.47
CA LEU A 264 -10.82 -0.12 -12.10
C LEU A 264 -11.07 -1.63 -12.20
N PHE A 265 -12.27 -2.06 -11.83
CA PHE A 265 -12.75 -3.43 -12.00
C PHE A 265 -14.09 -3.35 -12.73
N HIS A 266 -14.19 -3.94 -13.91
CA HIS A 266 -15.42 -3.85 -14.70
C HIS A 266 -15.58 -5.09 -15.58
N SER A 267 -16.81 -5.58 -15.73
CA SER A 267 -17.11 -6.67 -16.65
C SER A 267 -17.67 -6.15 -17.97
N THR A 268 -17.24 -6.72 -19.10
CA THR A 268 -17.72 -6.32 -20.43
C THR A 268 -19.17 -6.73 -20.69
N ASP A 269 -19.68 -7.69 -19.90
CA ASP A 269 -21.07 -8.14 -19.89
C ASP A 269 -21.91 -7.44 -18.81
N ASP A 270 -21.48 -6.30 -18.28
CA ASP A 270 -22.26 -5.49 -17.35
C ASP A 270 -23.50 -4.86 -18.04
N PRO A 271 -24.74 -5.29 -17.68
CA PRO A 271 -25.96 -4.79 -18.30
C PRO A 271 -26.43 -3.45 -17.71
N THR A 272 -25.78 -2.97 -16.65
CA THR A 272 -26.22 -1.85 -15.82
C THR A 272 -25.35 -0.63 -16.02
N VAL A 273 -24.03 -0.75 -15.87
CA VAL A 273 -23.08 0.33 -16.14
C VAL A 273 -22.23 -0.10 -17.31
N ASN A 274 -22.41 0.56 -18.45
CA ASN A 274 -21.61 0.24 -19.63
C ASN A 274 -20.16 0.69 -19.44
N ILE A 275 -19.21 -0.11 -19.93
CA ILE A 275 -17.78 0.22 -19.90
C ILE A 275 -17.39 1.38 -20.84
N GLY A 276 -18.20 1.66 -21.86
CA GLY A 276 -18.02 2.74 -22.84
C GLY A 276 -18.86 3.99 -22.53
N TYR A 277 -19.45 4.61 -23.56
CA TYR A 277 -20.29 5.82 -23.42
C TYR A 277 -21.77 5.50 -23.56
N GLU A 278 -22.47 5.37 -22.44
CA GLU A 278 -23.88 5.00 -22.47
C GLU A 278 -24.68 5.45 -21.24
N VAL A 279 -26.01 5.42 -21.37
CA VAL A 279 -26.95 5.62 -20.27
C VAL A 279 -26.89 4.41 -19.31
N PRO A 280 -26.71 4.62 -17.99
CA PRO A 280 -26.85 3.54 -17.02
C PRO A 280 -28.25 2.91 -17.08
N PHE A 281 -28.35 1.61 -16.81
CA PHE A 281 -29.58 0.82 -16.88
C PHE A 281 -30.24 0.81 -18.27
N LYS A 282 -29.46 0.94 -19.35
CA LYS A 282 -29.99 0.96 -20.73
C LYS A 282 -30.90 -0.21 -21.06
N GLU A 283 -30.60 -1.42 -20.58
CA GLU A 283 -31.47 -2.58 -20.80
C GLU A 283 -32.88 -2.43 -20.20
N TYR A 284 -33.03 -1.45 -19.30
CA TYR A 284 -34.26 -1.05 -18.64
C TYR A 284 -34.82 0.30 -19.17
N GLU A 285 -34.36 0.81 -20.31
CA GLU A 285 -34.80 2.11 -20.88
C GLU A 285 -36.33 2.18 -21.12
N ASN A 286 -36.95 1.03 -21.40
CA ASN A 286 -38.41 0.90 -21.58
C ASN A 286 -39.23 1.25 -20.32
N PHE A 287 -38.58 1.49 -19.18
CA PHE A 287 -39.24 1.94 -17.94
C PHE A 287 -39.33 3.48 -17.82
N GLY A 288 -38.91 4.24 -18.84
CA GLY A 288 -38.96 5.71 -18.81
C GLY A 288 -37.82 6.34 -18.03
N LEU A 289 -36.61 5.76 -18.17
CA LEU A 289 -35.39 6.27 -17.57
C LEU A 289 -34.87 7.45 -18.39
N GLU A 290 -34.68 8.60 -17.75
CA GLU A 290 -34.09 9.80 -18.35
C GLU A 290 -32.76 10.15 -17.67
N LEU A 291 -31.85 9.17 -17.62
CA LEU A 291 -30.53 9.35 -17.04
C LEU A 291 -29.54 9.93 -18.07
N PRO A 292 -28.58 10.78 -17.65
CA PRO A 292 -27.53 11.23 -18.54
C PRO A 292 -26.62 10.06 -18.94
N LYS A 293 -26.03 10.13 -20.13
CA LYS A 293 -24.96 9.21 -20.52
C LYS A 293 -23.73 9.43 -19.63
N THR A 294 -23.03 8.35 -19.36
CA THR A 294 -21.84 8.31 -18.51
C THR A 294 -20.69 7.66 -19.26
N HIS A 295 -19.47 7.87 -18.77
CA HIS A 295 -18.24 7.37 -19.36
C HIS A 295 -17.67 6.28 -18.46
N GLY A 296 -17.85 5.02 -18.88
CA GLY A 296 -17.37 3.85 -18.15
C GLY A 296 -15.85 3.69 -18.19
N SER A 297 -15.39 2.56 -17.67
CA SER A 297 -13.97 2.31 -17.42
C SER A 297 -13.08 2.32 -18.68
N ASP A 298 -13.56 1.98 -19.88
CA ASP A 298 -12.76 2.08 -21.10
C ASP A 298 -12.44 3.54 -21.45
N LEU A 299 -13.40 4.46 -21.24
CA LEU A 299 -13.20 5.88 -21.53
C LEU A 299 -12.40 6.61 -20.44
N ILE A 300 -12.50 6.13 -19.21
CA ILE A 300 -11.61 6.56 -18.12
C ILE A 300 -10.18 6.11 -18.42
N GLU A 301 -9.99 4.88 -18.90
CA GLU A 301 -8.69 4.39 -19.33
C GLU A 301 -8.12 5.21 -20.49
N ASP A 302 -8.88 5.45 -21.56
CA ASP A 302 -8.44 6.28 -22.70
C ASP A 302 -7.94 7.65 -22.20
N ARG A 303 -8.65 8.22 -21.23
CA ARG A 303 -8.24 9.48 -20.60
C ARG A 303 -6.94 9.35 -19.82
N PHE A 304 -6.76 8.32 -18.99
CA PHE A 304 -5.51 8.09 -18.27
C PHE A 304 -4.33 7.88 -19.21
N GLN A 305 -4.50 7.10 -20.28
CA GLN A 305 -3.47 6.88 -21.30
C GLN A 305 -3.07 8.19 -21.98
N SER A 306 -4.05 9.02 -22.35
CA SER A 306 -3.79 10.32 -22.98
C SER A 306 -3.01 11.30 -22.10
N LEU A 307 -3.09 11.15 -20.78
CA LEU A 307 -2.45 12.00 -19.77
C LEU A 307 -1.20 11.37 -19.14
N ASN A 308 -0.84 10.14 -19.55
CA ASN A 308 0.24 9.36 -18.97
C ASN A 308 0.10 9.17 -17.44
N ILE A 309 -1.13 8.94 -16.97
CA ILE A 309 -1.44 8.63 -15.56
C ILE A 309 -1.36 7.11 -15.38
N PRO A 310 -0.56 6.58 -14.45
CA PRO A 310 -0.56 5.15 -14.13
C PRO A 310 -1.89 4.73 -13.51
N TYR A 311 -2.45 3.59 -13.94
CA TYR A 311 -3.71 3.05 -13.44
C TYR A 311 -3.66 1.52 -13.42
N GLN A 312 -4.65 0.89 -12.78
CA GLN A 312 -4.91 -0.55 -12.93
C GLN A 312 -6.31 -0.73 -13.52
N TYR A 313 -6.44 -1.60 -14.52
CA TYR A 313 -7.75 -1.96 -15.07
C TYR A 313 -7.89 -3.47 -15.23
N ASP A 314 -8.68 -4.06 -14.34
CA ASP A 314 -9.11 -5.45 -14.38
C ASP A 314 -10.43 -5.56 -15.16
N ARG A 315 -10.32 -5.92 -16.45
CA ARG A 315 -11.48 -6.25 -17.30
C ARG A 315 -11.86 -7.72 -17.16
N TYR A 316 -13.13 -7.97 -16.91
CA TYR A 316 -13.75 -9.29 -16.88
C TYR A 316 -14.77 -9.44 -18.00
N THR A 317 -15.23 -10.65 -18.30
CA THR A 317 -16.17 -10.89 -19.42
C THR A 317 -17.40 -11.69 -19.04
N ASN A 318 -17.53 -12.08 -17.77
CA ASN A 318 -18.53 -13.05 -17.31
C ASN A 318 -18.89 -12.86 -15.83
N ARG A 319 -18.81 -11.63 -15.33
CA ARG A 319 -19.14 -11.29 -13.93
C ARG A 319 -20.34 -10.35 -13.82
N GLY A 320 -20.82 -9.79 -14.94
CA GLY A 320 -21.90 -8.81 -14.94
C GLY A 320 -21.59 -7.58 -14.07
N HIS A 321 -22.64 -6.99 -13.51
CA HIS A 321 -22.56 -5.73 -12.75
C HIS A 321 -21.92 -5.87 -11.37
N ASP A 322 -22.18 -6.98 -10.69
CA ASP A 322 -21.65 -7.27 -9.36
C ASP A 322 -20.27 -7.92 -9.50
N VAL A 323 -19.33 -7.20 -10.14
CA VAL A 323 -18.02 -7.71 -10.60
C VAL A 323 -17.16 -8.32 -9.49
N HIS A 324 -17.43 -7.95 -8.23
CA HIS A 324 -16.75 -8.45 -7.04
C HIS A 324 -17.43 -9.64 -6.38
N GLU A 325 -18.68 -9.93 -6.71
CA GLU A 325 -19.52 -10.94 -6.05
C GLU A 325 -19.44 -12.27 -6.78
N ASN A 326 -19.17 -13.33 -6.01
CA ASN A 326 -19.16 -14.69 -6.49
C ASN A 326 -20.35 -15.44 -5.87
N GLY A 327 -21.49 -15.40 -6.56
CA GLY A 327 -22.76 -15.87 -6.01
C GLY A 327 -23.30 -14.89 -4.98
N THR A 328 -23.94 -15.40 -3.92
CA THR A 328 -24.70 -14.57 -2.98
C THR A 328 -24.05 -14.39 -1.61
N THR A 329 -22.87 -15.00 -1.38
CA THR A 329 -22.25 -15.07 -0.05
C THR A 329 -20.73 -14.94 -0.04
N ALA A 330 -20.09 -14.80 -1.20
CA ALA A 330 -18.64 -14.74 -1.30
C ALA A 330 -18.20 -13.66 -2.29
N LEU A 331 -16.98 -13.16 -2.08
CA LEU A 331 -16.29 -12.35 -3.07
C LEU A 331 -15.53 -13.24 -4.05
N HIS A 332 -15.32 -12.78 -5.28
CA HIS A 332 -14.30 -13.37 -6.14
C HIS A 332 -12.91 -13.26 -5.48
N ALA A 333 -12.16 -14.36 -5.48
CA ALA A 333 -10.93 -14.49 -4.70
C ALA A 333 -9.82 -13.49 -5.11
N ASP A 334 -9.88 -12.94 -6.32
CA ASP A 334 -8.90 -11.98 -6.82
C ASP A 334 -9.16 -10.52 -6.38
N ILE A 335 -10.37 -10.18 -5.95
CA ILE A 335 -10.79 -8.80 -5.70
C ILE A 335 -9.97 -8.15 -4.58
N LEU A 336 -9.98 -8.76 -3.39
CA LEU A 336 -9.26 -8.23 -2.23
C LEU A 336 -7.74 -8.12 -2.48
N PRO A 337 -7.04 -9.18 -2.96
CA PRO A 337 -5.61 -9.07 -3.28
C PRO A 337 -5.28 -7.98 -4.31
N LYS A 338 -6.11 -7.81 -5.35
CA LYS A 338 -5.87 -6.78 -6.37
C LYS A 338 -6.07 -5.37 -5.84
N ILE A 339 -7.14 -5.13 -5.08
CA ILE A 339 -7.37 -3.82 -4.42
C ILE A 339 -6.22 -3.51 -3.46
N SER A 340 -5.86 -4.47 -2.59
CA SER A 340 -4.87 -4.23 -1.55
C SER A 340 -3.47 -4.07 -2.12
N SER A 341 -3.11 -4.85 -3.16
CA SER A 341 -1.86 -4.71 -3.91
C SER A 341 -1.77 -3.34 -4.60
N TRP A 342 -2.83 -2.88 -5.27
CA TRP A 342 -2.87 -1.55 -5.89
C TRP A 342 -2.58 -0.44 -4.87
N LEU A 343 -3.31 -0.44 -3.75
CA LEU A 343 -3.13 0.55 -2.69
C LEU A 343 -1.75 0.48 -2.07
N MET A 344 -1.24 -0.73 -1.84
CA MET A 344 0.07 -0.96 -1.29
C MET A 344 1.17 -0.42 -2.22
N VAL A 345 1.20 -0.86 -3.49
CA VAL A 345 2.27 -0.54 -4.44
C VAL A 345 2.32 0.95 -4.78
N ASN A 346 1.16 1.59 -4.97
CA ASN A 346 1.12 2.96 -5.50
C ASN A 346 1.06 4.04 -4.41
N HIS A 347 0.68 3.69 -3.18
CA HIS A 347 0.47 4.70 -2.13
C HIS A 347 1.20 4.42 -0.82
N LEU A 348 1.62 3.18 -0.53
CA LEU A 348 2.21 2.84 0.77
C LEU A 348 3.65 2.33 0.67
N LYS A 349 4.02 1.71 -0.45
CA LYS A 349 5.34 1.10 -0.67
C LYS A 349 6.41 2.20 -0.63
N PRO A 350 7.43 2.07 0.24
CA PRO A 350 8.57 2.97 0.20
C PRO A 350 9.40 2.73 -1.06
N THR A 351 10.15 3.76 -1.47
CA THR A 351 11.19 3.59 -2.50
C THR A 351 12.23 2.58 -2.05
N THR A 352 12.79 1.81 -2.98
CA THR A 352 13.90 0.90 -2.71
C THR A 352 15.10 1.67 -2.15
N ILE A 353 15.68 1.16 -1.07
CA ILE A 353 16.83 1.76 -0.40
C ILE A 353 18.01 0.80 -0.54
N PRO A 354 19.13 1.23 -1.13
CA PRO A 354 20.32 0.41 -1.21
C PRO A 354 20.99 0.29 0.17
N PHE A 355 21.80 -0.75 0.33
CA PHE A 355 22.69 -0.91 1.48
C PHE A 355 24.11 -1.20 1.01
N GLU A 356 25.06 -0.92 1.88
CA GLU A 356 26.50 -1.05 1.64
C GLU A 356 27.08 -2.15 2.53
N GLY A 357 28.09 -2.84 2.03
CA GLY A 357 28.85 -3.88 2.73
C GLY A 357 29.65 -4.73 1.75
N GLY A 358 30.67 -5.41 2.26
CA GLY A 358 31.51 -6.29 1.44
C GLY A 358 30.76 -7.56 1.03
N PHE A 359 30.91 -7.97 -0.24
CA PHE A 359 30.37 -9.24 -0.74
C PHE A 359 31.34 -10.43 -0.55
N GLU A 360 32.57 -10.17 -0.12
CA GLU A 360 33.60 -11.18 0.19
C GLU A 360 33.89 -11.13 1.69
N VAL A 361 33.82 -12.30 2.35
CA VAL A 361 34.08 -12.45 3.79
C VAL A 361 35.10 -13.56 4.01
N CYS A 362 36.13 -13.28 4.79
CA CYS A 362 37.13 -14.28 5.15
C CYS A 362 36.56 -15.26 6.17
N SER A 363 36.67 -16.56 5.92
CA SER A 363 36.27 -17.59 6.89
C SER A 363 37.03 -17.50 8.22
N SER A 364 38.26 -16.95 8.22
CA SER A 364 39.06 -16.69 9.42
C SER A 364 38.57 -15.50 10.25
N SER A 365 37.72 -14.66 9.68
CA SER A 365 37.05 -13.54 10.33
C SER A 365 35.62 -13.41 9.76
N PRO A 366 34.72 -14.34 10.12
CA PRO A 366 33.43 -14.50 9.45
C PRO A 366 32.39 -13.43 9.83
N THR A 367 32.78 -12.41 10.59
CA THR A 367 31.88 -11.34 11.03
C THR A 367 31.97 -10.16 10.06
N ALA A 368 30.82 -9.69 9.58
CA ALA A 368 30.73 -8.54 8.67
C ALA A 368 29.57 -7.61 9.04
N PHE A 369 29.72 -6.34 8.69
CA PHE A 369 28.71 -5.30 8.93
C PHE A 369 28.12 -4.82 7.60
N TYR A 370 26.82 -4.53 7.61
CA TYR A 370 26.10 -4.00 6.46
C TYR A 370 25.22 -2.82 6.88
N GLN A 371 25.21 -1.78 6.07
CA GLN A 371 24.61 -0.48 6.40
C GLN A 371 23.62 -0.05 5.31
N ALA A 372 22.34 0.02 5.65
CA ALA A 372 21.32 0.63 4.80
C ALA A 372 21.57 2.14 4.69
N GLN A 373 21.39 2.71 3.49
CA GLN A 373 21.51 4.15 3.30
C GLN A 373 20.40 4.90 4.05
N ASN A 374 20.79 6.00 4.71
CA ASN A 374 19.92 6.74 5.60
C ASN A 374 18.80 7.43 4.80
N SER A 375 17.55 7.10 5.11
CA SER A 375 16.38 7.44 4.29
C SER A 375 15.16 7.90 5.11
N GLY A 376 15.32 8.16 6.42
CA GLY A 376 14.19 8.57 7.26
C GLY A 376 13.13 7.48 7.49
N MET A 377 13.51 6.21 7.29
CA MET A 377 12.63 5.06 7.48
C MET A 377 12.43 4.73 8.97
N TYR A 378 11.35 4.00 9.25
CA TYR A 378 10.93 3.71 10.62
C TYR A 378 11.46 2.37 11.15
N SER A 379 11.67 1.39 10.27
CA SER A 379 12.21 0.08 10.63
C SER A 379 12.93 -0.60 9.45
N HIS A 380 13.80 -1.56 9.77
CA HIS A 380 14.70 -2.25 8.84
C HIS A 380 14.59 -3.76 9.03
N HIS A 381 14.30 -4.50 7.96
CA HIS A 381 14.26 -5.95 8.01
C HIS A 381 15.44 -6.55 7.25
N TRP A 382 16.27 -7.31 7.96
CA TRP A 382 17.37 -8.08 7.39
C TRP A 382 17.03 -9.58 7.43
N SER A 383 17.37 -10.28 6.35
CA SER A 383 17.24 -11.73 6.22
C SER A 383 18.57 -12.32 5.74
N VAL A 384 18.98 -13.44 6.34
CA VAL A 384 20.30 -14.06 6.12
C VAL A 384 20.14 -15.54 5.81
N ILE A 385 20.83 -15.99 4.76
CA ILE A 385 21.02 -17.41 4.43
C ILE A 385 22.50 -17.74 4.66
N GLY A 386 22.82 -18.84 5.33
CA GLY A 386 24.21 -19.24 5.58
C GLY A 386 24.93 -18.40 6.64
N GLY A 387 24.21 -17.74 7.52
CA GLY A 387 24.79 -16.95 8.61
C GLY A 387 23.75 -16.60 9.67
N THR A 388 24.20 -15.91 10.72
CA THR A 388 23.37 -15.49 11.85
C THR A 388 23.54 -14.00 12.10
N ILE A 389 22.43 -13.27 12.18
CA ILE A 389 22.43 -11.88 12.63
C ILE A 389 22.81 -11.86 14.11
N ILE A 390 23.92 -11.20 14.43
CA ILE A 390 24.43 -11.02 15.80
C ILE A 390 23.71 -9.85 16.47
N SER A 391 23.62 -8.73 15.75
CA SER A 391 23.05 -7.48 16.25
C SER A 391 22.48 -6.65 15.11
N GLY A 392 21.61 -5.68 15.44
CA GLY A 392 21.12 -4.70 14.45
C GLY A 392 19.88 -5.09 13.64
N GLN A 393 19.15 -6.16 14.01
CA GLN A 393 17.82 -6.38 13.44
C GLN A 393 16.88 -5.23 13.82
N GLY A 394 16.16 -4.66 12.84
CA GLY A 394 15.38 -3.43 13.05
C GLY A 394 16.18 -2.13 12.92
N SER A 395 17.50 -2.21 12.79
CA SER A 395 18.41 -1.05 12.68
C SER A 395 18.94 -0.90 11.25
N PRO A 396 19.33 0.32 10.83
CA PRO A 396 19.99 0.53 9.54
C PRO A 396 21.39 -0.11 9.47
N LEU A 397 22.03 -0.41 10.61
CA LEU A 397 23.28 -1.17 10.69
C LEU A 397 22.99 -2.58 11.21
N VAL A 398 23.44 -3.61 10.51
CA VAL A 398 23.36 -5.02 10.92
C VAL A 398 24.76 -5.65 10.99
N GLU A 399 24.95 -6.51 11.98
CA GLU A 399 26.15 -7.31 12.17
C GLU A 399 25.80 -8.79 11.97
N ILE A 400 26.55 -9.49 11.12
CA ILE A 400 26.29 -10.87 10.74
C ILE A 400 27.54 -11.71 10.97
N ASN A 401 27.36 -12.87 11.59
CA ASN A 401 28.36 -13.94 11.61
C ASN A 401 28.02 -14.99 10.56
N TRP A 402 28.84 -15.11 9.53
CA TRP A 402 28.63 -16.07 8.46
C TRP A 402 29.07 -17.49 8.86
N ASP A 403 28.25 -18.49 8.52
CA ASP A 403 28.57 -19.89 8.74
C ASP A 403 29.52 -20.39 7.67
N THR A 404 30.78 -20.61 8.03
CA THR A 404 31.81 -21.08 7.10
C THR A 404 31.56 -22.47 6.50
N LEU A 405 30.62 -23.24 7.06
CA LEU A 405 30.25 -24.57 6.57
C LEU A 405 29.01 -24.56 5.66
N ALA A 406 28.28 -23.44 5.61
CA ALA A 406 27.13 -23.31 4.73
C ALA A 406 27.57 -23.27 3.26
N THR A 407 26.76 -23.86 2.39
CA THR A 407 27.04 -23.92 0.95
C THR A 407 26.62 -22.67 0.18
N ASN A 408 25.70 -21.88 0.76
CA ASN A 408 25.16 -20.67 0.16
C ASN A 408 25.11 -19.58 1.23
N HIS A 409 25.49 -18.35 0.83
CA HIS A 409 25.42 -17.18 1.70
C HIS A 409 24.76 -16.03 0.95
N SER A 410 23.73 -15.46 1.56
CA SER A 410 23.03 -14.32 0.97
C SER A 410 22.46 -13.44 2.06
N LEU A 411 22.48 -12.13 1.83
CA LEU A 411 21.88 -11.11 2.66
C LEU A 411 20.76 -10.44 1.87
N SER A 412 19.60 -10.26 2.49
CA SER A 412 18.52 -9.45 1.92
C SER A 412 18.10 -8.34 2.89
N TYR A 413 17.83 -7.17 2.35
CA TYR A 413 17.37 -5.99 3.08
C TYR A 413 16.01 -5.52 2.54
N THR A 414 15.06 -5.29 3.45
CA THR A 414 13.74 -4.74 3.13
C THR A 414 13.44 -3.54 4.03
N PRO A 415 13.20 -2.34 3.46
CA PRO A 415 12.84 -1.17 4.25
C PRO A 415 11.36 -1.19 4.66
N ILE A 416 11.04 -0.68 5.86
CA ILE A 416 9.67 -0.65 6.40
C ILE A 416 9.31 0.77 6.88
N THR A 417 8.17 1.26 6.44
CA THR A 417 7.63 2.59 6.79
C THR A 417 7.00 2.61 8.20
N TYR A 418 6.66 3.81 8.70
CA TYR A 418 6.02 3.99 10.02
C TYR A 418 4.63 3.34 10.15
N ASN A 419 3.97 3.09 9.02
CA ASN A 419 2.71 2.36 8.96
C ASN A 419 2.90 0.87 8.67
N HIS A 420 4.13 0.37 8.76
CA HIS A 420 4.53 -1.03 8.58
C HIS A 420 4.27 -1.56 7.16
N ALA A 421 4.40 -0.70 6.15
CA ALA A 421 4.36 -1.09 4.76
C ALA A 421 5.77 -1.46 4.28
N ALA A 422 5.95 -2.69 3.80
CA ALA A 422 7.24 -3.20 3.36
C ALA A 422 7.57 -2.79 1.91
N GLY A 423 8.81 -2.34 1.70
CA GLY A 423 9.37 -2.07 0.38
C GLY A 423 9.75 -3.33 -0.40
N ASP A 424 10.42 -3.12 -1.53
CA ASP A 424 11.07 -4.21 -2.25
C ASP A 424 12.35 -4.64 -1.53
N SER A 425 12.66 -5.93 -1.61
CA SER A 425 13.88 -6.48 -0.99
C SER A 425 15.06 -6.38 -1.95
N LEU A 426 16.19 -5.90 -1.47
CA LEU A 426 17.47 -5.94 -2.17
C LEU A 426 18.32 -7.08 -1.61
N ALA A 427 18.78 -7.97 -2.48
CA ALA A 427 19.63 -9.10 -2.11
C ALA A 427 21.07 -8.89 -2.55
N LEU A 428 22.01 -9.42 -1.76
CA LEU A 428 23.43 -9.47 -2.03
C LEU A 428 23.94 -10.88 -1.72
N ASP A 429 24.50 -11.55 -2.73
CA ASP A 429 25.17 -12.83 -2.54
C ASP A 429 26.54 -12.60 -1.91
N ILE A 430 26.85 -13.42 -0.91
CA ILE A 430 28.07 -13.32 -0.12
C ILE A 430 28.96 -14.51 -0.45
N ASN A 431 30.25 -14.25 -0.64
CA ASN A 431 31.25 -15.28 -0.83
C ASN A 431 32.06 -15.41 0.46
N VAL A 432 31.96 -16.57 1.12
CA VAL A 432 32.72 -16.88 2.32
C VAL A 432 33.78 -17.90 1.97
N ALA A 433 35.06 -17.53 2.08
CA ALA A 433 36.16 -18.41 1.69
C ALA A 433 37.39 -18.27 2.58
N ASN A 434 38.22 -19.32 2.56
CA ASN A 434 39.55 -19.32 3.19
C ASN A 434 40.57 -18.51 2.40
N SER A 435 40.30 -18.24 1.12
CA SER A 435 41.12 -17.37 0.28
C SER A 435 40.33 -16.79 -0.87
N PHE A 436 40.74 -15.60 -1.30
CA PHE A 436 40.32 -15.00 -2.55
C PHE A 436 41.57 -14.71 -3.38
N SER A 437 41.67 -15.37 -4.53
CA SER A 437 42.75 -15.10 -5.48
C SER A 437 42.36 -13.93 -6.35
N ASN A 438 43.03 -12.80 -6.15
CA ASN A 438 42.69 -11.54 -6.79
C ASN A 438 43.94 -10.95 -7.43
N THR A 439 43.81 -10.47 -8.68
CA THR A 439 44.85 -9.64 -9.31
C THR A 439 44.54 -8.18 -8.99
N TRP A 440 45.38 -7.60 -8.16
CA TRP A 440 45.30 -6.26 -7.64
C TRP A 440 46.14 -5.35 -8.54
N ALA A 441 45.55 -4.91 -9.65
CA ALA A 441 46.21 -3.97 -10.54
C ALA A 441 46.28 -2.58 -9.87
N SER A 442 47.39 -2.26 -9.21
CA SER A 442 47.68 -0.87 -8.83
C SER A 442 48.04 -0.10 -10.09
N MET A 443 47.20 0.87 -10.48
CA MET A 443 47.38 1.64 -11.72
C MET A 443 48.54 2.64 -11.66
N THR A 444 49.03 3.01 -10.46
CA THR A 444 50.18 3.90 -10.20
C THR A 444 50.64 3.79 -8.73
N SER A 445 51.88 4.19 -8.40
CA SER A 445 52.40 4.26 -7.03
C SER A 445 51.46 5.00 -6.07
N GLY A 446 51.27 4.50 -4.86
CA GLY A 446 50.31 5.07 -3.89
C GLY A 446 50.22 4.33 -2.56
N SER A 447 49.29 4.76 -1.70
CA SER A 447 49.09 4.18 -0.36
C SER A 447 48.22 2.92 -0.37
N TRP A 448 48.49 2.00 0.54
CA TRP A 448 47.77 0.72 0.70
C TRP A 448 46.29 0.91 1.07
N ASP A 449 45.96 1.94 1.82
CA ASP A 449 44.62 2.25 2.33
C ASP A 449 43.72 2.99 1.32
N GLU A 450 44.22 3.30 0.13
CA GLU A 450 43.44 3.93 -0.93
C GLU A 450 42.57 2.90 -1.67
N ALA A 451 41.37 2.63 -1.15
CA ALA A 451 40.40 1.68 -1.73
C ALA A 451 40.21 1.82 -3.26
N GLY A 452 40.15 3.06 -3.76
CA GLY A 452 39.96 3.36 -5.19
C GLY A 452 41.13 3.01 -6.11
N ARG A 453 42.32 2.67 -5.56
CA ARG A 453 43.48 2.21 -6.35
C ARG A 453 43.46 0.73 -6.66
N TRP A 454 42.64 -0.02 -5.93
CA TRP A 454 42.54 -1.46 -6.05
C TRP A 454 41.49 -1.83 -7.09
N SER A 455 41.76 -2.85 -7.90
CA SER A 455 40.85 -3.35 -8.95
C SER A 455 39.46 -3.75 -8.43
N LYS A 456 39.35 -4.02 -7.12
CA LYS A 456 38.10 -4.35 -6.41
C LYS A 456 37.43 -3.16 -5.73
N GLY A 457 38.02 -1.96 -5.81
CA GLY A 457 37.50 -0.75 -5.15
C GLY A 457 37.46 -0.83 -3.61
N ARG A 458 38.20 -1.78 -3.01
CA ARG A 458 38.29 -2.01 -1.55
C ARG A 458 39.74 -2.29 -1.14
N ILE A 459 40.04 -2.13 0.14
CA ILE A 459 41.34 -2.55 0.71
C ILE A 459 41.38 -4.09 0.79
N PRO A 460 42.54 -4.74 0.55
CA PRO A 460 42.71 -6.17 0.75
C PRO A 460 42.35 -6.64 2.18
N LEU A 461 41.68 -7.78 2.28
CA LEU A 461 41.28 -8.48 3.49
C LEU A 461 42.35 -9.51 3.91
N GLY A 462 42.24 -10.01 5.15
CA GLY A 462 43.17 -10.99 5.72
C GLY A 462 43.36 -12.29 4.94
N CYS A 463 42.36 -12.69 4.14
CA CYS A 463 42.37 -13.90 3.33
C CYS A 463 42.68 -13.64 1.84
N ASP A 464 42.91 -12.39 1.43
CA ASP A 464 43.25 -12.09 0.05
C ASP A 464 44.66 -12.58 -0.29
N GLU A 465 44.78 -13.26 -1.43
CA GLU A 465 46.05 -13.52 -2.10
C GLU A 465 46.34 -12.33 -3.01
N VAL A 466 47.24 -11.45 -2.59
CA VAL A 466 47.51 -10.19 -3.29
C VAL A 466 48.57 -10.43 -4.36
N SER A 467 48.20 -10.29 -5.63
CA SER A 467 49.13 -10.32 -6.76
C SER A 467 49.07 -9.02 -7.56
N PHE A 468 50.22 -8.47 -7.95
CA PHE A 468 50.29 -7.30 -8.83
C PHE A 468 50.44 -7.69 -10.30
N ASP A 469 50.03 -6.80 -11.21
CA ASP A 469 50.09 -7.04 -12.65
C ASP A 469 51.55 -7.08 -13.15
N ALA A 470 51.95 -8.25 -13.64
CA ALA A 470 53.29 -8.48 -14.19
C ALA A 470 53.54 -7.75 -15.52
N ASN A 471 52.51 -7.22 -16.18
CA ASN A 471 52.63 -6.52 -17.45
C ASN A 471 53.05 -5.05 -17.30
N ILE A 472 53.13 -4.52 -16.07
CA ILE A 472 53.60 -3.14 -15.84
C ILE A 472 55.12 -3.09 -15.94
N THR A 473 55.61 -2.33 -16.90
CA THR A 473 57.05 -2.17 -17.19
C THR A 473 57.68 -0.94 -16.53
N ILE A 474 56.90 -0.12 -15.84
CA ILE A 474 57.36 1.09 -15.14
C ILE A 474 57.44 0.76 -13.64
N PRO A 475 58.52 1.14 -12.93
CA PRO A 475 58.61 0.94 -11.48
C PRO A 475 57.41 1.52 -10.73
N GLN A 476 56.80 0.73 -9.85
CA GLN A 476 55.69 1.12 -8.99
C GLN A 476 56.02 0.82 -7.53
N SER A 477 55.49 1.66 -6.63
CA SER A 477 55.67 1.50 -5.19
C SER A 477 54.31 1.53 -4.49
N VAL A 478 54.03 0.55 -3.62
CA VAL A 478 52.87 0.59 -2.72
C VAL A 478 53.36 0.85 -1.30
N THR A 479 52.86 1.93 -0.70
CA THR A 479 53.27 2.37 0.64
C THR A 479 52.27 1.92 1.68
N ILE A 480 52.74 1.23 2.72
CA ILE A 480 52.00 1.02 3.96
C ILE A 480 52.34 2.18 4.88
N GLY A 481 51.33 2.96 5.27
CA GLY A 481 51.47 4.21 6.03
C GLY A 481 51.97 4.00 7.47
N GLU A 482 52.44 5.07 8.11
CA GLU A 482 52.99 5.00 9.48
C GLU A 482 52.00 4.39 10.47
N ASN A 483 52.50 3.51 11.35
CA ASN A 483 51.70 2.80 12.36
C ASN A 483 50.54 1.94 11.81
N GLN A 484 50.48 1.69 10.50
CA GLN A 484 49.47 0.84 9.89
C GLN A 484 49.79 -0.65 10.08
N GLN A 485 48.77 -1.47 10.37
CA GLN A 485 48.90 -2.92 10.40
C GLN A 485 48.12 -3.55 9.24
N VAL A 486 48.82 -4.26 8.37
CA VAL A 486 48.25 -4.97 7.23
C VAL A 486 48.40 -6.47 7.43
N VAL A 487 47.32 -7.21 7.23
CA VAL A 487 47.29 -8.68 7.28
C VAL A 487 46.69 -9.17 5.97
N ILE A 488 47.37 -10.07 5.27
CA ILE A 488 46.92 -10.70 4.01
C ILE A 488 47.38 -12.17 3.97
N LYS A 489 46.85 -12.97 3.04
CA LYS A 489 47.20 -14.39 2.94
C LYS A 489 48.54 -14.61 2.25
N SER A 490 48.72 -13.95 1.12
CA SER A 490 49.97 -14.00 0.34
C SER A 490 50.18 -12.69 -0.41
N LEU A 491 51.44 -12.46 -0.81
CA LEU A 491 51.84 -11.31 -1.62
C LEU A 491 52.75 -11.79 -2.74
N SER A 492 52.39 -11.49 -4.00
CA SER A 492 53.19 -11.77 -5.19
C SER A 492 53.56 -10.46 -5.88
N LEU A 493 54.86 -10.18 -5.93
CA LEU A 493 55.44 -8.94 -6.48
C LEU A 493 56.19 -9.24 -7.78
N PRO A 494 55.84 -8.60 -8.91
CA PRO A 494 56.65 -8.56 -10.11
C PRO A 494 57.96 -7.77 -9.90
N GLU A 495 58.96 -7.96 -10.76
CA GLU A 495 60.29 -7.31 -10.63
C GLU A 495 60.25 -5.77 -10.55
N ASN A 496 59.23 -5.14 -11.14
CA ASN A 496 59.07 -3.68 -11.18
C ASN A 496 58.22 -3.12 -10.03
N TYR A 497 57.89 -3.92 -9.01
CA TYR A 497 57.11 -3.46 -7.85
C TYR A 497 57.94 -3.50 -6.57
N GLU A 498 57.82 -2.45 -5.77
CA GLU A 498 58.32 -2.41 -4.40
C GLU A 498 57.19 -2.13 -3.40
N VAL A 499 57.34 -2.64 -2.18
CA VAL A 499 56.47 -2.33 -1.05
C VAL A 499 57.28 -1.53 -0.03
N ILE A 500 56.83 -0.30 0.24
CA ILE A 500 57.45 0.60 1.21
C ILE A 500 56.68 0.46 2.52
N ILE A 501 57.35 -0.02 3.56
CA ILE A 501 56.76 -0.13 4.91
C ILE A 501 57.27 1.04 5.74
N SER A 502 56.38 1.97 6.07
CA SER A 502 56.72 3.18 6.83
C SER A 502 57.05 2.86 8.30
N SER A 503 57.62 3.84 9.01
CA SER A 503 57.96 3.69 10.43
C SER A 503 56.77 3.23 11.27
N GLY A 504 56.98 2.23 12.12
CA GLY A 504 55.95 1.66 12.99
C GLY A 504 54.88 0.82 12.29
N ALA A 505 54.93 0.69 10.96
CA ALA A 505 53.98 -0.13 10.21
C ALA A 505 54.38 -1.63 10.19
N THR A 506 53.40 -2.50 9.95
CA THR A 506 53.64 -3.95 9.84
C THR A 506 52.84 -4.57 8.71
N LEU A 507 53.47 -5.50 7.98
CA LEU A 507 52.83 -6.38 7.00
C LEU A 507 52.96 -7.83 7.49
N GLN A 508 51.85 -8.50 7.72
CA GLN A 508 51.80 -9.91 8.16
C GLN A 508 51.18 -10.78 7.08
N LEU A 509 51.90 -11.83 6.68
CA LEU A 509 51.37 -12.88 5.81
C LEU A 509 50.82 -14.01 6.69
N LYS A 510 49.51 -14.25 6.66
CA LYS A 510 48.83 -15.32 7.41
C LYS A 510 48.26 -16.34 6.42
N PRO A 511 48.97 -17.45 6.17
CA PRO A 511 48.55 -18.47 5.20
C PRO A 511 47.24 -19.17 5.58
#